data_AF-A0A4Q5ZEE5-F1
#
_entry.id   AF-A0A4Q5ZEE5-F1
#
_cell.length_a   1.000
_cell.length_b   1.000
_cell.length_c   1.000
_cell.angle_alpha   90.00
_cell.angle_beta   90.00
_cell.angle_gamma   90.00
#
_symmetry.space_group_name_H-M   'P 1'
#
loop_
_entity.id
_entity.type
_entity.pdbx_description
1 polymer ?
#
loop_
_entity_poly.entity_id
_entity_poly.type
_entity_poly.pdbx_seq_one_letter_code
_entity_poly.pdbx_strand_id
1 'polypeptide(L)' 'MEKREELYAGKAKSVYKTDDPDRVIMVFRNDTSAFDGKRIEQLDRKGMVNNK' A
#
# COMPACT_ATOMS: atom_id res chain seq x y z
N MET A 1 -17.04 4.59 2.81
CA MET A 1 -15.98 3.75 2.22
C MET A 1 -15.33 2.96 3.33
N GLU A 2 -15.80 1.74 3.52
CA GLU A 2 -15.27 0.79 4.48
C GLU A 2 -14.18 -0.04 3.81
N LYS A 3 -13.04 -0.22 4.48
CA LYS A 3 -11.97 -1.10 4.03
C LYS A 3 -12.39 -2.55 4.26
N ARG A 4 -12.39 -3.37 3.21
CA ARG A 4 -12.70 -4.80 3.27
C ARG A 4 -11.46 -5.65 3.00
N GLU A 5 -11.64 -6.81 2.39
CA GLU A 5 -10.58 -7.77 2.10
C GLU A 5 -9.44 -7.18 1.25
N GLU A 6 -8.21 -7.63 1.53
CA GLU A 6 -7.05 -7.29 0.73
C GLU A 6 -7.10 -8.05 -0.60
N LEU A 7 -6.99 -7.31 -1.69
CA LEU A 7 -6.93 -7.87 -3.04
C LEU A 7 -5.51 -8.26 -3.42
N TYR A 8 -4.56 -7.37 -3.12
CA TYR A 8 -3.19 -7.49 -3.58
C TYR A 8 -2.24 -6.64 -2.74
N ALA A 9 -1.06 -7.21 -2.46
CA ALA A 9 0.07 -6.54 -1.84
C ALA A 9 1.23 -6.40 -2.84
N GLY A 10 1.56 -5.17 -3.20
CA GLY A 10 2.78 -4.85 -3.94
C GLY A 10 3.97 -4.57 -3.02
N LYS A 11 5.09 -4.11 -3.60
CA LYS A 11 6.32 -3.77 -2.85
C LYS A 11 6.13 -2.64 -1.83
N ALA A 12 5.24 -1.69 -2.12
CA ALA A 12 5.08 -0.45 -1.35
C ALA A 12 3.63 -0.06 -1.04
N LYS A 13 2.66 -0.79 -1.61
CA LYS A 13 1.23 -0.47 -1.54
C LYS A 13 0.40 -1.73 -1.40
N SER A 14 -0.67 -1.66 -0.62
CA SER A 14 -1.70 -2.70 -0.56
C SER A 14 -3.03 -2.15 -1.09
N VAL A 15 -3.78 -2.98 -1.81
CA VAL A 15 -5.08 -2.63 -2.40
C VAL A 15 -6.17 -3.45 -1.73
N TYR A 16 -7.25 -2.81 -1.32
CA TYR A 16 -8.37 -3.42 -0.61
C TYR A 16 -9.69 -3.15 -1.32
N LYS A 17 -10.61 -4.13 -1.28
CA LYS A 17 -12.00 -3.90 -1.67
C LYS A 17 -12.66 -2.88 -0.74
N THR A 18 -13.75 -2.29 -1.23
CA THR A 18 -14.63 -1.47 -0.40
C THR A 18 -16.06 -2.00 -0.40
N ASP A 19 -16.93 -1.30 0.34
CA ASP A 19 -18.38 -1.45 0.30
C ASP A 19 -18.99 -1.05 -1.05
N ASP A 20 -18.32 -0.20 -1.84
CA ASP A 20 -18.66 0.14 -3.21
C ASP A 20 -17.85 -0.75 -4.19
N PRO A 21 -18.50 -1.57 -5.04
CA PRO A 21 -17.81 -2.49 -5.94
C PRO A 21 -16.96 -1.79 -7.02
N ASP A 22 -17.24 -0.52 -7.32
CA ASP A 22 -16.52 0.26 -8.33
C ASP A 22 -15.32 1.03 -7.74
N ARG A 23 -15.06 0.87 -6.44
CA ARG A 23 -13.98 1.56 -5.73
C ARG A 23 -13.07 0.62 -4.95
N VAL A 24 -11.82 1.04 -4.84
CA VAL A 24 -10.78 0.38 -4.03
C VAL A 24 -10.13 1.37 -3.07
N ILE A 25 -9.62 0.87 -1.95
CA ILE A 25 -8.74 1.63 -1.05
C ILE A 25 -7.30 1.21 -1.31
N MET A 26 -6.44 2.18 -1.63
CA MET A 26 -5.01 1.98 -1.78
C MET A 26 -4.28 2.51 -0.55
N VAL A 27 -3.51 1.66 0.12
CA VAL A 27 -2.72 2.02 1.30
C VAL A 27 -1.26 2.13 0.91
N PHE A 28 -0.67 3.31 1.08
CA PHE A 28 0.76 3.54 0.94
C PHE A 28 1.49 3.08 2.22
N ARG A 29 2.36 2.08 2.10
CA ARG A 29 3.12 1.51 3.21
C ARG A 29 4.47 2.25 3.38
N ASN A 30 5.05 2.09 4.57
CA ASN A 30 6.40 2.58 4.88
C ASN A 30 7.51 1.75 4.22
N ASP A 31 7.15 0.60 3.62
CA ASP A 31 8.14 -0.24 2.94
C ASP A 31 8.73 0.49 1.73
N THR A 32 10.04 0.35 1.61
CA THR A 32 10.82 0.74 0.46
C THR A 32 11.63 -0.45 -0.02
N SER A 33 11.86 -0.51 -1.33
CA SER A 33 12.66 -1.56 -1.94
C SER A 33 13.69 -0.96 -2.88
N ALA A 34 14.90 -1.48 -2.87
CA ALA A 34 15.97 -1.12 -3.80
C ALA A 34 16.54 -2.36 -4.49
N PHE A 35 17.25 -2.15 -5.60
CA PHE A 35 17.96 -3.20 -6.35
C PHE A 35 17.03 -4.37 -6.73
N ASP A 36 15.93 -4.05 -7.43
CA ASP A 36 14.87 -4.99 -7.84
C ASP A 36 14.18 -5.77 -6.70
N GLY A 37 14.29 -5.29 -5.47
CA GLY A 37 13.70 -5.95 -4.30
C GLY A 37 14.69 -6.82 -3.54
N LYS A 38 15.98 -6.80 -3.88
CA LYS A 38 17.03 -7.46 -3.08
C LYS A 38 17.19 -6.81 -1.71
N ARG A 39 16.82 -5.53 -1.56
CA ARG A 39 16.79 -4.83 -0.28
C ARG A 39 15.37 -4.33 -0.02
N ILE A 40 14.83 -4.68 1.13
CA ILE A 40 13.53 -4.19 1.63
C ILE A 40 13.77 -3.63 3.02
N GLU A 41 13.30 -2.41 3.24
CA GLU A 41 13.47 -1.67 4.50
C GLU A 41 12.17 -0.92 4.80
N GLN A 42 12.00 -0.50 6.05
CA GLN A 42 10.94 0.42 6.42
C GLN A 42 11.52 1.81 6.65
N LEU A 43 10.92 2.80 5.99
CA LEU A 43 11.22 4.21 6.21
C LEU A 43 10.03 4.84 6.92
N ASP A 44 10.23 5.31 8.14
CA ASP A 44 9.16 5.92 8.93
C ASP A 44 8.51 7.08 8.18
N ARG A 45 7.18 7.14 8.29
CA ARG A 45 6.31 8.16 7.69
C ARG A 45 6.28 8.17 6.16
N LYS A 46 7.05 7.33 5.47
CA LYS A 46 7.11 7.27 4.00
C LYS A 46 5.75 7.00 3.37
N GLY A 47 4.95 6.10 3.94
CA GLY A 47 3.61 5.80 3.46
C GLY A 47 2.71 7.03 3.49
N MET A 48 2.70 7.72 4.64
CA MET A 48 1.94 8.96 4.85
C MET A 48 2.39 10.09 3.91
N VAL A 49 3.71 10.27 3.71
CA VAL A 49 4.23 11.32 2.81
C VAL A 49 3.83 11.06 1.36
N ASN A 50 3.85 9.80 0.90
CA ASN A 50 3.47 9.47 -0.49
C ASN A 50 1.96 9.54 -0.75
N ASN A 51 1.13 9.63 0.29
CA ASN A 51 -0.32 9.72 0.19
C ASN A 51 -0.85 11.16 0.35
N LYS A 52 0.04 12.15 0.43
CA LYS A 52 -0.31 13.57 0.41
C LYS A 52 -0.31 14.09 -1.02
#